data_AF-A0A7X7PHA7-F1
#
_entry.id   AF-A0A7X7PHA7-F1
#
_cell.length_a   1.000
_cell.length_b   1.000
_cell.length_c   1.000
_cell.angle_alpha   90.00
_cell.angle_beta   90.00
_cell.angle_gamma   90.00
#
_symmetry.space_group_name_H-M   'P 1'
#
loop_
_entity.id
_entity.type
_entity.pdbx_description
1 polymer ?
#
loop_
_entity_poly.entity_id
_entity_poly.type
_entity_poly.pdbx_seq_one_letter_code
_entity_poly.pdbx_strand_id
1 'polypeptide(L)'
;MEPERIDLSPLALDPDRFETRVRAIMRAAAPELARRAGRDGVLVLLGQWLRPSLAAAAVVGVLATGALIQAVRETTPATSQGLVHQLGVAEPALLWLDEEREPTVSDLEMALMGDVR
;
A
#
# COMPACT_ATOMS: atom_id res chain seq x y z
N MET A 1 -31.93 33.52 -7.93
CA MET A 1 -31.19 33.84 -9.17
C MET A 1 -30.44 32.59 -9.55
N GLU A 2 -30.86 31.91 -10.61
CA GLU A 2 -30.09 30.77 -11.14
C GLU A 2 -28.85 31.31 -11.88
N PRO A 3 -27.68 30.65 -11.76
CA PRO A 3 -26.49 31.06 -12.49
C PRO A 3 -26.71 30.85 -13.99
N GLU A 4 -26.59 31.94 -14.74
CA GLU A 4 -26.66 31.96 -16.20
C GLU A 4 -25.60 30.99 -16.75
N ARG A 5 -26.05 29.84 -17.28
CA ARG A 5 -25.15 28.81 -17.83
C ARG A 5 -24.45 29.39 -19.06
N ILE A 6 -23.14 29.50 -18.99
CA ILE A 6 -22.30 29.91 -20.13
C ILE A 6 -22.43 28.87 -21.24
N ASP A 7 -22.88 29.31 -22.41
CA ASP A 7 -22.95 28.48 -23.61
C ASP A 7 -21.53 28.24 -24.18
N LEU A 8 -21.10 26.98 -24.19
CA LEU A 8 -19.80 26.53 -24.70
C LEU A 8 -19.89 25.97 -26.12
N SER A 9 -21.05 26.01 -26.76
CA SER A 9 -21.24 25.57 -28.14
C SER A 9 -20.23 26.17 -29.14
N PRO A 10 -19.75 27.42 -28.99
CA PRO A 10 -18.70 27.97 -29.84
C PRO A 10 -17.31 27.34 -29.64
N LEU A 11 -17.08 26.65 -28.52
CA LEU A 11 -15.86 25.90 -28.23
C LEU A 11 -15.94 24.44 -28.67
N ALA A 12 -17.10 23.98 -29.15
CA ALA A 12 -17.22 22.64 -29.70
C ALA A 12 -16.30 22.55 -30.94
N LEU A 13 -15.22 21.77 -30.82
CA LEU A 13 -14.34 21.51 -31.95
C LEU A 13 -15.09 20.70 -33.00
N ASP A 14 -15.02 21.17 -34.24
CA ASP A 14 -15.40 20.38 -35.40
C ASP A 14 -14.53 19.11 -35.47
N PRO A 15 -15.14 17.91 -35.29
CA PRO A 15 -14.41 16.65 -35.22
C PRO A 15 -13.68 16.33 -36.53
N ASP A 16 -14.24 16.70 -37.68
CA ASP A 16 -13.65 16.42 -38.99
C ASP A 16 -12.43 17.32 -39.23
N ARG A 17 -12.54 18.59 -38.81
CA ARG A 17 -11.43 19.54 -38.86
C ARG A 17 -10.32 19.15 -37.90
N PHE A 18 -10.66 18.63 -36.72
CA PHE A 18 -9.70 18.09 -35.76
C PHE A 18 -8.96 16.89 -36.34
N GLU A 19 -9.67 15.89 -36.87
CA GLU A 19 -9.06 14.70 -37.45
C GLU A 19 -8.17 15.04 -38.64
N THR A 20 -8.60 15.98 -39.48
CA THR A 20 -7.80 16.47 -40.61
C THR A 20 -6.47 17.08 -40.15
N ARG A 21 -6.48 17.88 -39.07
CA ARG A 21 -5.25 18.44 -38.49
C ARG A 21 -4.35 17.36 -37.91
N VAL A 22 -4.91 16.41 -37.16
CA VAL A 22 -4.15 15.28 -36.60
C VAL A 22 -3.47 14.50 -37.72
N ARG A 23 -4.19 14.19 -38.80
CA ARG A 23 -3.66 13.48 -39.95
C ARG A 23 -2.54 14.25 -40.66
N ALA A 24 -2.69 15.57 -40.78
CA ALA A 24 -1.65 16.42 -41.35
C ALA A 24 -0.39 16.46 -40.49
N ILE A 25 -0.54 16.59 -39.17
CA ILE A 25 0.57 16.57 -38.20
C ILE A 25 1.27 15.21 -38.25
N MET A 26 0.51 14.10 -38.20
CA MET A 26 1.07 12.75 -38.23
C MET A 26 1.83 12.48 -39.53
N ARG A 27 1.32 12.94 -40.68
CA ARG A 27 2.04 12.85 -41.96
C ARG A 27 3.33 13.66 -41.97
N ALA A 28 3.30 14.89 -41.44
CA ALA A 28 4.49 15.74 -41.35
C ALA A 28 5.53 15.17 -40.37
N ALA A 29 5.08 14.54 -39.29
CA ALA A 29 5.94 13.94 -38.27
C ALA A 29 6.44 12.54 -38.62
N ALA A 30 5.82 11.84 -39.58
CA ALA A 30 6.17 10.48 -39.98
C ALA A 30 7.67 10.21 -40.22
N PRO A 31 8.42 11.04 -40.96
CA PRO A 31 9.85 10.80 -41.17
C PRO A 31 10.68 10.91 -39.89
N GLU A 32 10.31 11.82 -38.99
CA GLU A 32 10.97 11.98 -37.69
C GLU A 32 10.66 10.81 -36.75
N LEU A 33 9.41 10.36 -36.73
CA LEU A 33 9.00 9.18 -35.98
C LEU A 33 9.73 7.92 -36.46
N ALA A 34 9.90 7.76 -37.77
CA ALA A 34 10.67 6.66 -38.36
C ALA A 34 12.17 6.76 -37.98
N ARG A 35 12.74 7.97 -38.00
CA ARG A 35 14.12 8.21 -37.56
C ARG A 35 14.32 7.86 -36.08
N ARG A 36 13.36 8.20 -35.21
CA ARG A 36 13.40 7.85 -33.78
C ARG A 36 13.16 6.37 -33.53
N ALA A 37 12.24 5.74 -34.25
CA ALA A 37 12.00 4.30 -34.14
C ALA A 37 13.24 3.47 -34.50
N GLY A 38 14.09 3.96 -35.40
CA GLY A 38 15.39 3.34 -35.71
C GLY A 38 16.51 3.59 -34.69
N ARG A 39 16.36 4.58 -33.80
CA ARG A 39 17.35 4.97 -32.79
C ARG A 39 17.01 4.46 -31.39
N ASP A 40 15.74 4.56 -31.01
CA ASP A 40 15.21 4.21 -29.71
C ASP A 40 14.44 2.90 -29.83
N GLY A 41 15.15 1.78 -29.71
CA GLY A 41 14.52 0.46 -29.69
C GLY A 41 13.60 0.29 -28.48
N VAL A 42 12.64 -0.65 -28.55
CA VAL A 42 11.72 -1.00 -27.44
C VAL A 42 12.48 -1.25 -26.13
N LEU A 43 13.71 -1.79 -26.20
CA LEU A 43 14.58 -2.02 -25.06
C LEU A 43 15.08 -0.72 -24.40
N VAL A 44 15.32 0.34 -25.17
CA VAL A 44 15.68 1.67 -24.63
C VAL A 44 14.48 2.26 -23.88
N LEU A 45 13.28 2.08 -24.45
CA LEU A 45 12.02 2.49 -23.83
C LEU A 45 11.77 1.73 -22.51
N LEU A 46 12.12 0.45 -22.42
CA LEU A 46 12.04 -0.30 -21.15
C LEU A 46 13.15 0.11 -20.18
N GLY A 47 14.36 0.38 -20.68
CA GLY A 47 15.51 0.81 -19.90
C GLY A 47 15.29 2.16 -19.21
N GLN A 48 14.64 3.13 -19.86
CA GLN A 48 14.33 4.43 -19.24
C GLN A 48 13.38 4.31 -18.03
N TRP A 49 12.53 3.27 -18.00
CA TRP A 49 11.63 3.01 -16.86
C TRP A 49 12.31 2.25 -15.73
N LEU A 50 13.46 1.62 -15.97
CA LEU A 50 14.15 0.80 -14.98
C LEU A 50 14.61 1.64 -13.77
N ARG A 51 15.22 2.80 -14.04
CA ARG A 51 15.75 3.71 -13.02
C ARG A 51 14.67 4.31 -12.12
N PRO A 52 13.56 4.89 -12.63
CA PRO A 52 12.49 5.38 -11.78
C PRO A 52 11.76 4.23 -11.04
N SER A 53 11.61 3.06 -11.67
CA SER A 53 10.99 1.90 -11.01
C SER A 53 11.83 1.39 -9.83
N LEU A 54 13.15 1.30 -10.00
CA LEU A 54 14.07 0.95 -8.91
C LEU A 54 14.04 1.98 -7.77
N ALA A 55 13.98 3.27 -8.09
CA ALA A 55 13.87 4.32 -7.08
C ALA A 55 12.55 4.18 -6.28
N ALA A 56 11.43 3.94 -6.97
CA ALA A 56 10.15 3.70 -6.31
C ALA A 56 10.19 2.44 -5.43
N ALA A 57 10.74 1.34 -5.93
CA ALA A 57 10.90 0.10 -5.17
C ALA A 57 11.78 0.30 -3.91
N ALA A 58 12.86 1.07 -4.01
CA ALA A 58 13.71 1.40 -2.87
C ALA A 58 12.95 2.19 -1.80
N VAL A 59 12.15 3.20 -2.21
CA VAL A 59 11.32 3.97 -1.27
C VAL A 59 10.30 3.07 -0.58
N VAL A 60 9.59 2.23 -1.33
CA VAL A 60 8.63 1.27 -0.75
C VAL A 60 9.32 0.31 0.21
N GLY A 61 10.50 -0.20 -0.15
CA GLY A 61 11.31 -1.06 0.70
C GLY A 61 11.67 -0.38 2.03
N VAL A 62 12.16 0.86 1.98
CA VAL A 62 12.50 1.63 3.20
C VAL A 62 11.27 1.85 4.08
N LEU A 63 10.12 2.20 3.49
CA LEU A 63 8.88 2.39 4.24
C LEU A 63 8.40 1.09 4.88
N ALA A 64 8.43 -0.02 4.14
CA ALA A 64 8.02 -1.33 4.64
C ALA A 64 8.93 -1.81 5.77
N THR A 65 10.25 -1.66 5.63
CA THR A 65 11.22 -1.98 6.69
C THR A 65 11.01 -1.10 7.92
N GLY A 66 10.80 0.21 7.73
CA GLY A 66 10.51 1.14 8.83
C GLY A 66 9.23 0.75 9.59
N ALA A 67 8.15 0.45 8.86
CA ALA A 67 6.89 -0.01 9.43
C ALA A 67 7.05 -1.34 10.19
N LEU A 68 7.82 -2.29 9.65
CA LEU A 68 8.08 -3.57 10.31
C LEU A 68 8.87 -3.39 11.61
N ILE A 69 9.93 -2.57 11.59
CA ILE A 69 10.72 -2.25 12.79
C ILE A 69 9.82 -1.59 13.85
N GLN A 70 8.94 -0.68 13.43
CA GLN A 70 8.01 -0.01 14.34
C GLN A 70 6.99 -1.00 14.94
N ALA A 71 6.41 -1.87 14.11
CA ALA A 71 5.48 -2.90 14.59
C ALA A 71 6.13 -3.84 15.60
N VAL A 72 7.37 -4.28 15.36
CA VAL A 72 8.13 -5.13 16.31
C VAL A 72 8.42 -4.40 17.63
N ARG A 73 8.68 -3.09 17.59
CA ARG A 73 8.89 -2.28 18.80
C ARG A 73 7.58 -2.05 19.57
N GLU A 74 6.47 -1.91 18.86
CA GLU A 74 5.14 -1.71 19.44
C GLU A 74 4.52 -3.01 19.99
N THR A 75 5.11 -4.18 19.73
CA THR A 75 4.79 -5.44 20.44
C THR A 75 5.22 -5.44 21.91
N THR A 76 5.24 -4.28 22.55
CA THR A 76 5.23 -4.14 24.01
C THR A 76 3.99 -4.90 24.53
N PRO A 77 4.10 -5.74 25.59
CA PRO A 77 3.14 -6.79 25.95
C PRO A 77 1.70 -6.34 26.31
N ALA A 78 1.42 -5.04 26.31
CA ALA A 78 0.11 -4.49 26.62
C ALA A 78 -1.00 -4.97 25.66
N THR A 79 -0.68 -5.17 24.37
CA THR A 79 -1.64 -5.68 23.38
C THR A 79 -1.95 -7.17 23.60
N SER A 80 -0.98 -7.94 24.10
CA SER A 80 -1.13 -9.36 24.43
C SER A 80 -2.10 -9.56 25.60
N GLN A 81 -1.96 -8.75 26.66
CA GLN A 81 -2.80 -8.84 27.86
C GLN A 81 -4.28 -8.54 27.53
N GLY A 82 -4.55 -7.57 26.65
CA GLY A 82 -5.92 -7.25 26.22
C GLY A 82 -6.60 -8.34 25.39
N LEU A 83 -5.85 -9.01 24.49
CA LEU A 83 -6.35 -10.13 23.69
C LEU A 83 -6.58 -11.39 24.53
N VAL A 84 -5.67 -11.67 25.47
CA VAL A 84 -5.77 -12.86 26.33
C VAL A 84 -6.93 -12.72 27.34
N HIS A 85 -7.19 -11.51 27.84
CA HIS A 85 -8.38 -11.25 28.65
C HIS A 85 -9.69 -11.41 27.87
N GLN A 86 -9.72 -11.02 26.58
CA GLN A 86 -10.87 -11.25 25.68
C GLN A 86 -11.10 -12.73 25.34
N LEU A 87 -10.06 -13.56 25.38
CA LEU A 87 -10.14 -15.01 25.19
C LEU A 87 -10.66 -15.75 26.43
N GLY A 88 -11.00 -15.04 27.52
CA GLY A 88 -11.53 -15.63 28.74
C GLY A 88 -10.51 -16.46 29.52
N VAL A 89 -9.22 -16.22 29.30
CA VAL A 89 -8.15 -16.91 30.03
C VAL A 89 -8.18 -16.42 31.49
N ALA A 90 -8.18 -17.37 32.42
CA ALA A 90 -8.24 -17.09 33.85
C ALA A 90 -7.01 -16.27 34.31
N GLU A 91 -7.22 -15.30 35.21
CA GLU A 91 -6.14 -14.43 35.71
C GLU A 91 -4.88 -15.13 36.23
N PRO A 92 -4.94 -16.30 36.90
CA PRO A 92 -3.74 -17.02 37.32
C PRO A 92 -2.85 -17.43 36.14
N ALA A 93 -3.44 -17.78 35.00
CA ALA A 93 -2.71 -18.17 33.80
C ALA A 93 -2.04 -16.98 33.11
N LEU A 94 -2.61 -15.78 33.21
CA LEU A 94 -1.97 -14.54 32.77
C LEU A 94 -0.68 -14.26 33.56
N LEU A 95 -0.70 -14.55 34.87
CA LEU A 95 0.43 -14.32 35.76
C LEU A 95 1.60 -15.26 35.46
N TRP A 96 1.32 -16.52 35.12
CA TRP A 96 2.36 -17.48 34.68
C TRP A 96 2.97 -17.11 33.33
N LEU A 97 2.15 -16.58 32.41
CA LEU A 97 2.61 -16.10 31.10
C LEU A 97 3.51 -14.86 31.24
N ASP A 98 3.17 -13.94 32.14
CA ASP A 98 3.96 -12.73 32.40
C ASP A 98 5.31 -13.05 33.07
N GLU A 99 5.32 -14.05 33.97
CA GLU A 99 6.53 -14.54 34.66
C GLU A 99 7.38 -15.52 33.83
N GLU A 100 6.96 -15.84 32.59
CA GLU A 100 7.61 -16.87 31.76
C GLU A 100 7.79 -18.22 32.49
N ARG A 101 6.84 -18.54 33.38
CA ARG A 101 6.90 -19.68 34.30
C ARG A 101 5.89 -20.75 33.91
N GLU A 102 6.31 -22.01 33.91
CA GLU A 102 5.38 -23.13 33.76
C GLU A 102 4.54 -23.33 35.03
N PRO A 103 3.23 -23.56 34.92
CA PRO A 103 2.40 -23.89 36.06
C PRO A 103 2.81 -25.22 36.67
N THR A 104 2.86 -25.26 37.99
CA THR A 104 3.02 -26.52 38.73
C THR A 104 1.68 -27.23 38.91
N VAL A 105 1.71 -28.51 39.28
CA VAL A 105 0.49 -29.27 39.58
C VAL A 105 -0.34 -28.59 40.69
N SER A 106 0.33 -28.06 41.72
CA SER A 106 -0.34 -27.34 42.81
C SER A 106 -1.00 -26.03 42.35
N ASP A 107 -0.41 -25.35 41.37
CA ASP A 107 -0.96 -24.11 40.80
C ASP A 107 -2.27 -24.36 40.06
N LEU A 108 -2.33 -25.48 39.32
CA LEU A 108 -3.52 -25.91 38.58
C LEU A 108 -4.65 -26.33 39.53
N GLU A 109 -4.33 -27.04 40.62
CA GLU A 109 -5.31 -27.41 41.65
C GLU A 109 -5.91 -26.19 42.34
N MET A 110 -5.09 -25.19 42.65
CA MET A 110 -5.53 -23.94 43.26
C MET A 110 -6.39 -23.11 42.31
N ALA A 111 -6.03 -23.03 41.03
CA ALA A 111 -6.83 -22.35 40.01
C ALA A 111 -8.22 -23.00 39.83
N LEU A 112 -8.29 -24.34 39.84
CA LEU A 112 -9.55 -25.08 39.71
C LEU A 112 -10.47 -24.92 40.93
N MET A 113 -9.89 -24.81 42.14
CA MET A 113 -10.67 -24.63 43.38
C MET A 113 -11.15 -23.19 43.59
N GLY A 114 -10.46 -22.19 43.01
CA GLY A 114 -10.84 -20.79 43.11
C GLY A 114 -12.05 -20.37 42.27
N ASP A 115 -12.42 -21.17 41.27
CA ASP A 115 -13.50 -20.89 40.29
C ASP A 115 -14.90 -21.36 40.75
N VAL A 116 -14.99 -21.90 41.98
CA VAL A 116 -16.26 -22.32 42.61
C VAL A 116 -16.78 -21.20 43.52
N ARG A 117 -17.25 -20.09 42.95
CA ARG A 117 -18.09 -19.10 43.66
C ARG A 117 -19.08 -18.40 42.74
#